data_AF-A0AAV5JVU3-F1
#
_entry.id   AF-A0AAV5JVU3-F1
#
_cell.length_a   1.000
_cell.length_b   1.000
_cell.length_c   1.000
_cell.angle_alpha   90.00
_cell.angle_beta   90.00
_cell.angle_gamma   90.00
#
_symmetry.space_group_name_H-M   'P 1'
#
loop_
_entity.id
_entity.type
_entity.pdbx_description
1 polymer ?
#
loop_
_entity_poly.entity_id
_entity_poly.type
_entity_poly.pdbx_seq_one_letter_code
_entity_poly.pdbx_strand_id
1 'polypeptide(L)'
;MDAEGGKETERVNLADDPSSRAMVQKDLYLLPREILLEILPRLPITSLIHFKTTSHTGYDLIADPRLPLMFRNRISDSNPCLILYNYNFPVSSSLQLYFLDSEHCSGRVRKIDPPKHSEVDNLVGSCNGLLCLSFRIISDSLVSHGLLIYNPFVGDAVRVPPADQFFDQFEVFGFGFHPRTGEFKVVRIVYYEKMIMVGDPALDVEELAEGFDTVDESMVEVFTVGTTEWINKGAPPPQLGYEIGPPVALVEGSLHWVTLVGMGGVDPIFGIISFDLADDVFEEIPHPPCQRLVSDHYSLSVLDGCLSAVGSVQTGHFDIWVMKQYHVKESWVKQFSFDPYLPRGWPVNTSSSVSRLPKFICALKNGEFLLQYNNSSLVSYDPVENRFKTLQISGLRNQFQALPFLPSLFSAKATMNLQF
;
A
#
# COMPACT_ATOMS: atom_id res chain seq x y z
N MET A 1 -23.88 -33.10 57.61
CA MET A 1 -24.18 -34.24 56.71
C MET A 1 -25.51 -33.98 56.02
N ASP A 2 -25.51 -32.93 55.20
CA ASP A 2 -25.73 -32.95 53.75
C ASP A 2 -26.88 -33.81 53.20
N ALA A 3 -27.89 -33.11 52.67
CA ALA A 3 -28.27 -33.20 51.27
C ALA A 3 -29.23 -32.04 50.94
N GLU A 4 -28.68 -30.92 50.47
CA GLU A 4 -29.45 -29.85 49.82
C GLU A 4 -29.73 -30.23 48.37
N GLY A 5 -31.01 -30.29 48.00
CA GLY A 5 -31.46 -30.45 46.62
C GLY A 5 -31.47 -29.10 45.90
N GLY A 6 -30.44 -28.81 45.12
CA GLY A 6 -30.40 -27.68 44.19
C GLY A 6 -31.24 -27.95 42.94
N LYS A 7 -32.19 -27.04 42.63
CA LYS A 7 -32.83 -26.96 41.32
C LYS A 7 -31.92 -26.18 40.37
N GLU A 8 -31.26 -26.88 39.45
CA GLU A 8 -30.63 -26.27 38.29
C GLU A 8 -31.71 -25.79 37.31
N THR A 9 -31.62 -24.52 36.92
CA THR A 9 -32.40 -23.93 35.83
C THR A 9 -31.61 -24.12 34.55
N GLU A 10 -32.00 -25.07 33.71
CA GLU A 10 -31.45 -25.23 32.36
C GLU A 10 -31.76 -23.97 31.52
N ARG A 11 -30.73 -23.18 31.23
CA ARG A 11 -30.78 -22.20 30.12
C ARG A 11 -30.69 -22.98 28.82
N VAL A 12 -31.82 -23.14 28.14
CA VAL A 12 -31.87 -23.65 26.76
C VAL A 12 -31.20 -22.63 25.84
N ASN A 13 -30.00 -22.93 25.37
CA ASN A 13 -29.34 -22.21 24.28
C ASN A 13 -30.05 -22.57 22.96
N LEU A 14 -30.95 -21.69 22.51
CA LEU A 14 -31.70 -21.79 21.24
C LEU A 14 -30.82 -21.62 19.97
N ALA A 15 -29.50 -21.50 20.11
CA ALA A 15 -28.58 -21.16 19.02
C ALA A 15 -28.04 -22.36 18.21
N ASP A 16 -28.29 -23.60 18.64
CA ASP A 16 -27.72 -24.81 18.02
C ASP A 16 -28.76 -25.77 17.39
N ASP A 17 -30.00 -25.33 17.20
CA ASP A 17 -31.01 -26.11 16.47
C ASP A 17 -30.87 -25.94 14.93
N PRO A 18 -30.67 -27.01 14.15
CA PRO A 18 -30.67 -26.95 12.69
C PRO A 18 -31.95 -26.35 12.08
N SER A 19 -33.10 -26.50 12.77
CA SER A 19 -34.39 -25.94 12.36
C SER A 19 -34.41 -24.41 12.49
N SER A 20 -33.81 -23.86 13.55
CA SER A 20 -33.75 -22.41 13.77
C SER A 20 -32.81 -21.72 12.78
N ARG A 21 -31.68 -22.34 12.41
CA ARG A 21 -30.80 -21.86 11.33
C ARG A 21 -31.50 -21.81 9.97
N ALA A 22 -32.27 -22.85 9.64
CA ALA A 22 -33.02 -22.91 8.39
C ALA A 22 -34.17 -21.87 8.32
N MET A 23 -34.81 -21.57 9.45
CA MET A 23 -35.82 -20.50 9.55
C MET A 23 -35.20 -19.11 9.36
N VAL A 24 -34.13 -18.77 10.07
CA VAL A 24 -33.46 -17.46 9.96
C VAL A 24 -32.92 -17.21 8.55
N GLN A 25 -32.41 -18.25 7.89
CA GLN A 25 -31.92 -18.16 6.52
C GLN A 25 -33.06 -17.90 5.51
N LYS A 26 -34.28 -18.40 5.76
CA LYS A 26 -35.47 -18.12 4.94
C LYS A 26 -35.96 -16.68 5.11
N ASP A 27 -35.92 -16.15 6.32
CA ASP A 27 -36.46 -14.82 6.64
C ASP A 27 -35.61 -13.67 6.08
N LEU A 28 -34.30 -13.85 6.00
CA LEU A 28 -33.39 -12.84 5.42
C LEU A 28 -33.72 -12.56 3.94
N TYR A 29 -34.10 -13.59 3.19
CA TYR A 29 -34.46 -13.45 1.77
C TYR A 29 -35.86 -12.86 1.54
N LEU A 30 -36.64 -12.61 2.60
CA LEU A 30 -37.93 -11.92 2.52
C LEU A 30 -37.77 -10.39 2.55
N LEU A 31 -36.60 -9.88 2.92
CA LEU A 31 -36.32 -8.45 2.93
C LEU A 31 -36.18 -7.92 1.50
N PRO A 32 -36.68 -6.70 1.20
CA PRO A 32 -36.42 -6.04 -0.07
C PRO A 32 -34.93 -5.89 -0.35
N ARG A 33 -34.56 -5.94 -1.64
CA ARG A 33 -33.17 -5.90 -2.08
C ARG A 33 -32.43 -4.67 -1.56
N GLU A 34 -33.10 -3.53 -1.52
CA GLU A 34 -32.57 -2.25 -1.06
C GLU A 34 -32.18 -2.32 0.42
N ILE A 35 -33.00 -2.96 1.24
CA ILE A 35 -32.73 -3.15 2.68
C ILE A 35 -31.53 -4.07 2.88
N LEU A 36 -31.42 -5.14 2.08
CA LEU A 36 -30.25 -6.01 2.12
C LEU A 36 -28.96 -5.27 1.76
N LEU A 37 -28.99 -4.40 0.75
CA LEU A 37 -27.85 -3.56 0.38
C LEU A 37 -27.48 -2.51 1.45
N GLU A 38 -28.38 -2.15 2.35
CA GLU A 38 -28.07 -1.30 3.50
C GLU A 38 -27.51 -2.06 4.71
N ILE A 39 -27.89 -3.34 4.85
CA ILE A 39 -27.46 -4.22 5.94
C ILE A 39 -26.08 -4.82 5.64
N LEU A 40 -25.89 -5.38 4.45
CA LEU A 40 -24.68 -6.12 4.08
C LEU A 40 -23.39 -5.31 4.33
N PRO A 41 -23.30 -4.02 3.94
CA PRO A 41 -22.10 -3.22 4.20
C PRO A 41 -21.73 -3.03 5.69
N ARG A 42 -22.64 -3.38 6.62
CA ARG A 42 -22.42 -3.28 8.07
C ARG A 42 -21.83 -4.55 8.68
N LEU A 43 -21.75 -5.64 7.90
CA LEU A 43 -21.22 -6.91 8.36
C LEU A 43 -19.71 -6.97 8.13
N PRO A 44 -18.96 -7.74 8.94
CA PRO A 44 -17.55 -8.04 8.66
C PRO A 44 -17.39 -8.64 7.26
N ILE A 45 -16.31 -8.29 6.56
CA ILE A 45 -16.06 -8.78 5.20
C ILE A 45 -16.03 -10.31 5.12
N THR A 46 -15.55 -10.98 6.18
CA THR A 46 -15.53 -12.44 6.28
C THR A 46 -16.94 -13.04 6.28
N SER A 47 -17.90 -12.40 6.94
CA SER A 47 -19.31 -12.79 6.90
C SER A 47 -19.90 -12.61 5.50
N LEU A 48 -19.51 -11.54 4.79
CA LEU A 48 -19.97 -11.28 3.43
C LEU A 48 -19.42 -12.28 2.41
N ILE A 49 -18.16 -12.68 2.55
CA ILE A 49 -17.56 -13.74 1.72
C ILE A 49 -18.28 -15.06 1.95
N HIS A 50 -18.55 -15.43 3.20
CA HIS A 50 -19.33 -16.63 3.49
C HIS A 50 -20.74 -16.52 2.89
N PHE A 51 -21.41 -15.38 3.06
CA PHE A 51 -22.74 -15.12 2.50
C PHE A 51 -22.76 -15.35 0.98
N LYS A 52 -21.77 -14.80 0.25
CA LYS A 52 -21.57 -15.02 -1.19
C LYS A 52 -21.54 -16.50 -1.57
N THR A 53 -20.92 -17.35 -0.74
CA THR A 53 -20.77 -18.79 -1.02
C THR A 53 -21.94 -19.67 -0.60
N THR A 54 -22.93 -19.14 0.13
CA THR A 54 -24.04 -19.93 0.69
C THR A 54 -25.28 -20.02 -0.19
N SER A 55 -25.50 -19.10 -1.13
CA SER A 55 -26.68 -19.10 -2.02
C SER A 55 -26.48 -18.26 -3.30
N HIS A 56 -27.31 -18.50 -4.32
CA HIS A 56 -27.34 -17.68 -5.53
C HIS A 56 -27.73 -16.23 -5.24
N THR A 57 -28.78 -16.00 -4.42
CA THR A 57 -29.19 -14.65 -4.02
C THR A 57 -28.07 -13.91 -3.28
N GLY A 58 -27.33 -14.61 -2.41
CA GLY A 58 -26.19 -14.05 -1.72
C GLY A 58 -25.05 -13.69 -2.67
N TYR A 59 -24.78 -14.54 -3.66
CA TYR A 59 -23.85 -14.24 -4.73
C TYR A 59 -24.25 -12.99 -5.52
N ASP A 60 -25.51 -12.92 -5.97
CA ASP A 60 -26.03 -11.81 -6.79
C ASP A 60 -26.06 -10.49 -6.02
N LEU A 61 -26.35 -10.53 -4.72
CA LEU A 61 -26.27 -9.35 -3.86
C LEU A 61 -24.83 -8.86 -3.72
N ILE A 62 -23.89 -9.75 -3.38
CA ILE A 62 -22.47 -9.39 -3.22
C ILE A 62 -21.84 -8.92 -4.54
N ALA A 63 -22.33 -9.42 -5.67
CA ALA A 63 -21.92 -9.00 -7.00
C ALA A 63 -22.51 -7.63 -7.43
N ASP A 64 -23.38 -7.00 -6.63
CA ASP A 64 -23.91 -5.67 -6.95
C ASP A 64 -22.77 -4.64 -7.01
N PRO A 65 -22.61 -3.91 -8.13
CA PRO A 65 -21.48 -3.00 -8.32
C PRO A 65 -21.45 -1.82 -7.34
N ARG A 66 -22.55 -1.54 -6.64
CA ARG A 66 -22.63 -0.46 -5.64
C ARG A 66 -22.06 -0.89 -4.28
N LEU A 67 -22.09 -2.19 -3.96
CA LEU A 67 -21.66 -2.68 -2.64
C LEU A 67 -20.20 -2.37 -2.31
N PRO A 68 -19.21 -2.54 -3.22
CA PRO A 68 -17.83 -2.20 -2.91
C PRO A 68 -17.66 -0.74 -2.47
N LEU A 69 -18.34 0.20 -3.13
CA LEU A 69 -18.31 1.62 -2.79
C LEU A 69 -19.01 1.91 -1.46
N MET A 70 -20.18 1.29 -1.22
CA MET A 70 -20.91 1.42 0.04
C MET A 70 -20.11 0.85 1.23
N PHE A 71 -19.46 -0.30 1.02
CA PHE A 71 -18.61 -0.95 2.01
C PHE A 71 -17.39 -0.08 2.32
N ARG A 72 -16.73 0.48 1.29
CA ARG A 72 -15.60 1.39 1.44
C ARG A 72 -15.93 2.54 2.38
N ASN A 73 -17.01 3.27 2.11
CA ASN A 73 -17.38 4.45 2.90
C ASN A 73 -17.62 4.12 4.38
N ARG A 74 -18.01 2.88 4.72
CA ARG A 74 -18.19 2.45 6.11
C ARG A 74 -16.90 1.91 6.73
N ILE A 75 -16.09 1.16 5.99
CA ILE A 75 -14.84 0.60 6.54
C ILE A 75 -13.76 1.65 6.68
N SER A 76 -13.85 2.76 5.94
CA SER A 76 -13.02 3.96 6.16
C SER A 76 -13.11 4.48 7.59
N ASP A 77 -14.21 4.19 8.31
CA ASP A 77 -14.26 4.51 9.71
C ASP A 77 -13.29 3.60 10.47
N SER A 78 -13.28 2.28 10.27
CA SER A 78 -12.50 1.27 11.03
C SER A 78 -10.97 1.39 10.95
N ASN A 79 -10.26 0.80 11.92
CA ASN A 79 -8.81 0.67 11.84
C ASN A 79 -8.43 -0.11 10.57
N PRO A 80 -7.46 0.37 9.76
CA PRO A 80 -7.00 -0.39 8.60
C PRO A 80 -6.32 -1.66 9.07
N CYS A 81 -6.55 -2.78 8.39
CA CYS A 81 -5.74 -3.97 8.61
C CYS A 81 -4.33 -3.75 8.04
N LEU A 82 -3.41 -4.66 8.28
CA LEU A 82 -2.06 -4.57 7.71
C LEU A 82 -1.80 -5.74 6.77
N ILE A 83 -1.20 -5.42 5.63
CA ILE A 83 -0.46 -6.39 4.82
C ILE A 83 1.00 -6.30 5.21
N LEU A 84 1.54 -7.42 5.66
CA LEU A 84 2.95 -7.57 5.97
C LEU A 84 3.60 -8.43 4.90
N TYR A 85 4.77 -8.01 4.43
CA TYR A 85 5.42 -8.66 3.30
C TYR A 85 6.93 -8.53 3.37
N ASN A 86 7.66 -9.50 2.82
CA ASN A 86 9.11 -9.55 2.93
C ASN A 86 9.76 -9.33 1.56
N TYR A 87 10.75 -8.45 1.50
CA TYR A 87 11.71 -8.39 0.38
C TYR A 87 12.84 -9.37 0.66
N ASN A 88 13.04 -10.36 -0.20
CA ASN A 88 14.20 -11.23 -0.07
C ASN A 88 15.35 -10.66 -0.90
N PHE A 89 16.31 -10.03 -0.23
CA PHE A 89 17.65 -9.78 -0.77
C PHE A 89 18.67 -10.51 0.11
N PRO A 90 19.53 -11.40 -0.43
CA PRO A 90 19.53 -12.01 -1.75
C PRO A 90 19.01 -13.48 -1.71
N VAL A 91 18.54 -13.97 -2.86
CA VAL A 91 18.31 -15.39 -3.21
C VAL A 91 16.90 -15.99 -2.92
N SER A 92 16.13 -16.13 -4.01
CA SER A 92 15.22 -17.25 -4.30
C SER A 92 14.08 -17.57 -3.32
N SER A 93 13.36 -16.58 -2.82
CA SER A 93 12.02 -16.89 -2.27
C SER A 93 10.98 -15.87 -2.70
N SER A 94 9.82 -16.39 -3.11
CA SER A 94 8.65 -15.63 -3.52
C SER A 94 8.15 -14.70 -2.42
N LEU A 95 7.50 -13.61 -2.83
CA LEU A 95 6.82 -12.68 -1.94
C LEU A 95 5.88 -13.45 -1.01
N GLN A 96 6.07 -13.25 0.30
CA GLN A 96 5.16 -13.80 1.30
C GLN A 96 4.27 -12.67 1.80
N LEU A 97 2.96 -12.85 1.68
CA LEU A 97 1.96 -11.91 2.15
C LEU A 97 1.33 -12.43 3.44
N TYR A 98 1.12 -11.53 4.38
CA TYR A 98 0.51 -11.82 5.66
C TYR A 98 -0.52 -10.75 5.99
N PHE A 99 -1.61 -11.18 6.61
CA PHE A 99 -2.66 -10.34 7.12
C PHE A 99 -2.57 -10.24 8.64
N LEU A 100 -2.64 -9.01 9.15
CA LEU A 100 -2.78 -8.72 10.58
C LEU A 100 -4.00 -7.83 10.80
N ASP A 101 -4.90 -8.29 11.67
CA ASP A 101 -6.04 -7.52 12.13
C ASP A 101 -5.58 -6.43 13.11
N SER A 102 -5.98 -5.19 12.84
CA SER A 102 -5.59 -4.01 13.59
C SER A 102 -6.37 -3.80 14.87
N GLU A 103 -7.50 -4.47 15.09
CA GLU A 103 -8.14 -4.44 16.42
C GLU A 103 -7.27 -5.12 17.48
N HIS A 104 -6.41 -6.05 17.04
CA HIS A 104 -5.56 -6.81 17.95
C HIS A 104 -4.11 -6.36 17.90
N CYS A 105 -3.62 -5.79 16.77
CA CYS A 105 -2.25 -5.27 16.51
C CYS A 105 -1.08 -6.15 17.03
N SER A 106 -1.37 -7.34 17.51
CA SER A 106 -0.53 -8.24 18.27
C SER A 106 -1.22 -9.61 18.22
N GLY A 107 -0.43 -10.65 17.96
CA GLY A 107 -0.97 -11.99 17.74
C GLY A 107 -0.39 -12.68 16.52
N ARG A 108 -1.14 -13.67 16.02
CA ARG A 108 -0.71 -14.55 14.94
C ARG A 108 -1.14 -14.00 13.59
N VAL A 109 -0.17 -13.82 12.69
CA VAL A 109 -0.48 -13.43 11.30
C VAL A 109 -1.15 -14.57 10.55
N ARG A 110 -2.02 -14.20 9.61
CA ARG A 110 -2.61 -15.14 8.64
C ARG A 110 -1.87 -15.02 7.33
N LYS A 111 -1.30 -16.12 6.83
CA LYS A 111 -0.66 -16.11 5.51
C LYS A 111 -1.72 -15.91 4.42
N ILE A 112 -1.44 -15.00 3.50
CA ILE A 112 -2.18 -14.83 2.25
C ILE A 112 -1.33 -15.48 1.17
N ASP A 113 -1.89 -16.46 0.48
CA ASP A 113 -1.25 -17.02 -0.71
C ASP A 113 -1.77 -16.25 -1.93
N PRO A 114 -0.88 -15.65 -2.75
CA PRO A 114 -1.24 -15.21 -4.09
C PRO A 114 -1.78 -16.38 -4.93
N PRO A 115 -2.47 -16.12 -6.04
CA PRO A 115 -2.92 -17.15 -6.96
C PRO A 115 -1.82 -18.17 -7.32
N LYS A 116 -2.18 -19.45 -7.43
CA LYS A 116 -1.21 -20.50 -7.76
C LYS A 116 -0.51 -20.16 -9.09
N HIS A 117 0.80 -20.38 -9.15
CA HIS A 117 1.66 -20.10 -10.31
C HIS A 117 1.93 -18.62 -10.62
N SER A 118 1.60 -17.69 -9.72
CA SER A 118 2.21 -16.37 -9.73
C SER A 118 3.45 -16.40 -8.85
N GLU A 119 4.64 -16.56 -9.44
CA GLU A 119 5.92 -16.31 -8.77
C GLU A 119 6.06 -14.79 -8.56
N VAL A 120 5.25 -14.26 -7.64
CA VAL A 120 5.24 -12.83 -7.32
C VAL A 120 6.52 -12.47 -6.58
N ASP A 121 7.15 -11.41 -7.02
CA ASP A 121 8.40 -10.89 -6.48
C ASP A 121 8.17 -9.71 -5.53
N ASN A 122 7.22 -8.83 -5.85
CA ASN A 122 7.07 -7.57 -5.14
C ASN A 122 5.59 -7.13 -5.01
N LEU A 123 5.32 -6.33 -4.00
CA LEU A 123 4.08 -5.57 -3.81
C LEU A 123 4.30 -4.15 -4.34
N VAL A 124 3.60 -3.79 -5.40
CA VAL A 124 3.63 -2.42 -5.98
C VAL A 124 2.84 -1.47 -5.09
N GLY A 125 1.68 -1.90 -4.59
CA GLY A 125 0.85 -1.09 -3.71
C GLY A 125 -0.48 -1.74 -3.39
N SER A 126 -1.23 -1.10 -2.49
CA SER A 126 -2.61 -1.46 -2.20
C SER A 126 -3.53 -0.25 -2.34
N CYS A 127 -4.70 -0.48 -2.92
CA CYS A 127 -5.73 0.54 -2.98
C CYS A 127 -7.11 -0.11 -2.96
N ASN A 128 -8.01 0.39 -2.10
CA ASN A 128 -9.40 -0.07 -1.98
C ASN A 128 -9.52 -1.61 -1.94
N GLY A 129 -8.70 -2.28 -1.13
CA GLY A 129 -8.71 -3.74 -0.95
C GLY A 129 -8.16 -4.56 -2.10
N LEU A 130 -7.67 -3.92 -3.16
CA LEU A 130 -6.88 -4.54 -4.20
C LEU A 130 -5.39 -4.40 -3.88
N LEU A 131 -4.63 -5.43 -4.25
CA LEU A 131 -3.17 -5.46 -4.25
C LEU A 131 -2.71 -5.44 -5.70
N CYS A 132 -1.77 -4.56 -6.04
CA CYS A 132 -1.01 -4.65 -7.27
C CYS A 132 0.32 -5.34 -6.96
N LEU A 133 0.54 -6.48 -7.59
CA LEU A 133 1.68 -7.37 -7.39
C LEU A 133 2.49 -7.41 -8.67
N SER A 134 3.81 -7.46 -8.58
CA SER A 134 4.68 -7.64 -9.74
C SER A 134 5.45 -8.96 -9.68
N PHE A 135 5.72 -9.53 -10.85
CA PHE A 135 6.48 -10.75 -11.03
C PHE A 135 7.45 -10.57 -12.18
N ARG A 136 8.65 -11.14 -12.06
CA ARG A 136 9.66 -11.08 -13.11
C ARG A 136 9.24 -11.89 -14.32
N ILE A 137 9.45 -11.30 -15.49
CA ILE A 137 9.39 -11.94 -16.78
C ILE A 137 10.82 -11.93 -17.30
N ILE A 138 11.37 -13.13 -17.54
CA ILE A 138 12.72 -13.29 -18.07
C ILE A 138 12.58 -13.79 -19.51
N SER A 139 13.04 -12.99 -20.47
CA SER A 139 13.10 -13.38 -21.88
C SER A 139 14.48 -13.05 -22.43
N ASP A 140 15.19 -14.06 -22.93
CA ASP A 140 16.56 -13.99 -23.44
C ASP A 140 17.54 -13.26 -22.50
N SER A 141 17.68 -11.93 -22.68
CA SER A 141 18.59 -11.03 -21.95
C SER A 141 17.88 -9.91 -21.18
N LEU A 142 16.54 -9.85 -21.23
CA LEU A 142 15.72 -8.80 -20.63
C LEU A 142 15.05 -9.31 -19.35
N VAL A 143 15.12 -8.50 -18.29
CA VAL A 143 14.33 -8.68 -17.08
C VAL A 143 13.30 -7.55 -17.03
N SER A 144 12.03 -7.90 -17.19
CA SER A 144 10.90 -6.98 -17.06
C SER A 144 9.92 -7.48 -16.00
N HIS A 145 8.91 -6.67 -15.69
CA HIS A 145 7.92 -7.02 -14.70
C HIS A 145 6.51 -7.08 -15.28
N GLY A 146 5.87 -8.24 -15.15
CA GLY A 146 4.44 -8.38 -15.32
C GLY A 146 3.70 -7.96 -14.06
N LEU A 147 2.44 -7.54 -14.20
CA LEU A 147 1.61 -7.12 -13.08
C LEU A 147 0.36 -8.00 -12.90
N LEU A 148 -0.02 -8.19 -11.65
CA LEU A 148 -1.19 -8.93 -11.20
C LEU A 148 -1.97 -8.08 -10.20
N ILE A 149 -3.22 -7.78 -10.53
CA ILE A 149 -4.16 -7.16 -9.58
C ILE A 149 -4.88 -8.28 -8.85
N TYR A 150 -4.85 -8.27 -7.53
CA TYR A 150 -5.34 -9.36 -6.67
C TYR A 150 -6.18 -8.82 -5.52
N ASN A 151 -7.37 -9.39 -5.32
CA ASN A 151 -8.13 -9.22 -4.07
C ASN A 151 -7.99 -10.48 -3.20
N PRO A 152 -7.29 -10.41 -2.05
CA PRO A 152 -7.11 -11.57 -1.18
C PRO A 152 -8.37 -12.02 -0.41
N PHE A 153 -9.38 -11.16 -0.32
CA PHE A 153 -10.64 -11.43 0.37
C PHE A 153 -11.66 -12.06 -0.57
N VAL A 154 -11.76 -11.55 -1.79
CA VAL A 154 -12.61 -12.13 -2.83
C VAL A 154 -11.97 -13.37 -3.45
N GLY A 155 -10.64 -13.49 -3.38
CA GLY A 155 -9.87 -14.61 -3.91
C GLY A 155 -9.76 -14.58 -5.44
N ASP A 156 -9.99 -13.42 -6.06
CA ASP A 156 -9.89 -13.24 -7.51
C ASP A 156 -8.69 -12.36 -7.88
N ALA A 157 -8.15 -12.63 -9.06
CA ALA A 157 -7.02 -11.90 -9.60
C ALA A 157 -7.11 -11.79 -11.11
N VAL A 158 -6.41 -10.80 -11.65
CA VAL A 158 -6.34 -10.54 -13.08
C VAL A 158 -4.94 -10.03 -13.44
N ARG A 159 -4.39 -10.52 -14.54
CA ARG A 159 -3.10 -10.04 -15.06
C ARG A 159 -3.31 -8.78 -15.88
N VAL A 160 -2.48 -7.79 -15.65
CA VAL A 160 -2.42 -6.59 -16.48
C VAL A 160 -1.80 -6.97 -17.83
N PRO A 161 -2.30 -6.45 -18.96
CA PRO A 161 -1.65 -6.62 -20.26
C PRO A 161 -0.17 -6.23 -20.20
N PRO A 162 0.73 -6.96 -20.87
CA PRO A 162 2.12 -6.58 -20.93
C PRO A 162 2.26 -5.21 -21.62
N ALA A 163 3.13 -4.36 -21.07
CA ALA A 163 3.61 -3.17 -21.77
C ALA A 163 4.74 -3.54 -22.72
N ASP A 164 5.05 -2.65 -23.66
CA ASP A 164 6.21 -2.80 -24.52
C ASP A 164 7.50 -2.77 -23.69
N GLN A 165 8.46 -3.63 -24.08
CA GLN A 165 9.70 -3.85 -23.35
C GLN A 165 10.89 -3.45 -24.20
N PHE A 166 11.86 -2.83 -23.53
CA PHE A 166 13.03 -2.24 -24.13
C PHE A 166 14.31 -2.74 -23.44
N PHE A 167 15.44 -2.62 -24.13
CA PHE A 167 16.74 -3.07 -23.62
C PHE A 167 17.25 -2.18 -22.49
N ASP A 168 17.87 -2.77 -21.48
CA ASP A 168 18.42 -2.09 -20.29
C ASP A 168 17.43 -1.15 -19.56
N GLN A 169 16.14 -1.50 -19.59
CA GLN A 169 15.12 -0.75 -18.88
C GLN A 169 15.08 -1.11 -17.38
N PHE A 170 14.87 -0.11 -16.54
CA PHE A 170 14.43 -0.26 -15.15
C PHE A 170 13.06 0.38 -14.97
N GLU A 171 12.20 -0.22 -14.16
CA GLU A 171 10.79 0.17 -14.06
C GLU A 171 10.38 0.46 -12.62
N VAL A 172 9.68 1.57 -12.43
CA VAL A 172 9.00 1.91 -11.17
C VAL A 172 7.50 1.91 -11.43
N PHE A 173 6.75 1.22 -10.57
CA PHE A 173 5.30 1.15 -10.67
C PHE A 173 4.63 1.89 -9.52
N GLY A 174 3.49 2.51 -9.81
CA GLY A 174 2.55 3.04 -8.85
C GLY A 174 1.15 2.50 -9.14
N PHE A 175 0.37 2.22 -8.09
CA PHE A 175 -1.00 1.74 -8.21
C PHE A 175 -1.93 2.56 -7.33
N GLY A 176 -3.02 3.05 -7.89
CA GLY A 176 -3.98 3.87 -7.15
C GLY A 176 -5.37 3.90 -7.77
N PHE A 177 -6.26 4.58 -7.06
CA PHE A 177 -7.65 4.80 -7.46
C PHE A 177 -7.94 6.29 -7.39
N HIS A 178 -8.56 6.84 -8.43
CA HIS A 178 -8.99 8.23 -8.41
C HIS A 178 -10.48 8.34 -8.04
N PRO A 179 -10.83 9.02 -6.93
CA PRO A 179 -12.20 9.02 -6.42
C PRO A 179 -13.23 9.73 -7.31
N ARG A 180 -12.82 10.71 -8.11
CA ARG A 180 -13.74 11.43 -9.01
C ARG A 180 -14.02 10.67 -10.31
N THR A 181 -13.04 9.96 -10.85
CA THR A 181 -13.22 9.19 -12.10
C THR A 181 -13.76 7.79 -11.81
N GLY A 182 -13.52 7.26 -10.60
CA GLY A 182 -13.94 5.91 -10.23
C GLY A 182 -13.03 4.83 -10.80
N GLU A 183 -11.85 5.20 -11.27
CA GLU A 183 -10.95 4.31 -12.00
C GLU A 183 -9.76 3.91 -11.16
N PHE A 184 -9.34 2.66 -11.34
CA PHE A 184 -8.03 2.21 -10.88
C PHE A 184 -7.03 2.40 -12.01
N LYS A 185 -5.85 2.92 -11.67
CA LYS A 185 -4.77 3.13 -12.63
C LYS A 185 -3.45 2.59 -12.10
N VAL A 186 -2.65 2.13 -13.04
CA VAL A 186 -1.25 1.78 -12.83
C VAL A 186 -0.40 2.78 -13.60
N VAL A 187 0.56 3.40 -12.92
CA VAL A 187 1.59 4.24 -13.53
C VAL A 187 2.86 3.41 -13.61
N ARG A 188 3.44 3.33 -14.80
CA ARG A 188 4.75 2.72 -15.07
C ARG A 188 5.70 3.82 -15.51
N ILE A 189 6.80 3.97 -14.79
CA ILE A 189 7.89 4.88 -15.15
C ILE A 189 9.06 4.02 -15.59
N VAL A 190 9.51 4.22 -16.82
CA VAL A 190 10.59 3.46 -17.43
C VAL A 190 11.82 4.36 -17.52
N TYR A 191 12.91 3.87 -16.97
CA TYR A 191 14.21 4.49 -17.04
C TYR A 191 15.14 3.65 -17.90
N TYR A 192 15.99 4.31 -18.66
CA TYR A 192 17.05 3.68 -19.41
C TYR A 192 18.37 4.01 -18.73
N GLU A 193 19.10 2.98 -18.33
CA GLU A 193 20.45 3.19 -17.81
C GLU A 193 21.32 3.63 -18.99
N LYS A 194 21.71 4.91 -19.03
CA LYS A 194 22.89 5.28 -19.81
C LYS A 194 24.06 4.56 -19.16
N MET A 195 24.50 3.45 -19.75
CA MET A 195 25.81 2.86 -19.45
C MET A 195 26.90 3.89 -19.79
N ILE A 196 27.10 4.88 -18.92
CA ILE A 196 28.37 5.56 -18.85
C ILE A 196 29.22 4.63 -17.98
N MET A 197 30.01 3.79 -18.64
CA MET A 197 31.11 3.10 -17.99
C MET A 197 32.08 4.17 -17.47
N VAL A 198 31.80 4.72 -16.28
CA VAL A 198 32.71 5.60 -15.56
C VAL A 198 33.88 4.73 -15.12
N GLY A 199 34.87 4.59 -15.99
CA GLY A 199 36.01 3.73 -15.74
C GLY A 199 36.84 3.33 -16.94
N ASP A 200 36.42 3.59 -18.20
CA ASP A 200 37.32 3.42 -19.34
C ASP A 200 38.15 4.69 -19.57
N PRO A 201 39.47 4.70 -19.26
CA PRO A 201 40.32 5.85 -19.49
C PRO A 201 40.65 6.08 -20.97
N ALA A 202 40.20 5.20 -21.88
CA ALA A 202 40.52 5.23 -23.30
C ALA A 202 39.46 5.94 -24.17
N LEU A 203 38.35 6.42 -23.60
CA LEU A 203 37.33 7.14 -24.37
C LEU A 203 37.63 8.65 -24.36
N ASP A 204 38.05 9.15 -25.51
CA ASP A 204 38.37 10.56 -25.73
C ASP A 204 37.12 11.44 -25.55
N VAL A 205 37.29 12.51 -24.78
CA VAL A 205 36.22 13.46 -24.40
C VAL A 205 35.60 14.16 -25.62
N GLU A 206 36.25 14.12 -26.78
CA GLU A 206 35.76 14.70 -28.03
C GLU A 206 34.79 13.79 -28.80
N GLU A 207 34.86 12.46 -28.67
CA GLU A 207 33.85 11.53 -29.24
C GLU A 207 32.50 11.60 -28.49
N LEU A 208 32.45 12.18 -27.28
CA LEU A 208 31.21 12.48 -26.55
C LEU A 208 30.42 13.66 -27.14
N ALA A 209 31.04 14.50 -27.98
CA ALA A 209 30.42 15.70 -28.53
C ALA A 209 29.74 15.47 -29.90
N GLU A 210 30.11 14.40 -30.61
CA GLU A 210 29.51 14.04 -31.90
C GLU A 210 28.55 12.84 -31.74
N GLY A 211 27.31 13.19 -31.41
CA GLY A 211 26.08 12.43 -31.62
C GLY A 211 26.18 10.91 -31.81
N PHE A 212 26.06 10.17 -30.72
CA PHE A 212 25.32 8.91 -30.78
C PHE A 212 23.83 9.27 -30.94
N ASP A 213 23.30 9.02 -32.13
CA ASP A 213 21.86 9.09 -32.41
C ASP A 213 21.09 8.20 -31.42
N THR A 214 20.32 8.88 -30.56
CA THR A 214 19.11 8.45 -29.82
C THR A 214 19.09 7.03 -29.23
N VAL A 215 19.13 6.93 -27.90
CA VAL A 215 18.58 5.75 -27.20
C VAL A 215 17.64 6.27 -26.08
N ASP A 216 16.37 6.33 -26.47
CA ASP A 216 15.11 6.49 -25.73
C ASP A 216 15.11 7.30 -24.43
N GLU A 217 14.45 8.46 -24.48
CA GLU A 217 14.12 9.25 -23.29
C GLU A 217 13.28 8.38 -22.34
N SER A 218 13.58 8.45 -21.03
CA SER A 218 12.72 7.84 -20.00
C SER A 218 11.27 8.20 -20.27
N MET A 219 10.34 7.29 -19.98
CA MET A 219 8.95 7.46 -20.37
C MET A 219 8.00 7.09 -19.24
N VAL A 220 6.82 7.69 -19.29
CA VAL A 220 5.73 7.41 -18.35
C VAL A 220 4.59 6.81 -19.14
N GLU A 221 4.09 5.68 -18.67
CA GLU A 221 2.93 5.00 -19.23
C GLU A 221 1.87 4.80 -18.16
N VAL A 222 0.61 4.93 -18.57
CA VAL A 222 -0.53 4.77 -17.68
C VAL A 222 -1.43 3.68 -18.24
N PHE A 223 -1.77 2.71 -17.39
CA PHE A 223 -2.78 1.71 -17.67
C PHE A 223 -4.01 1.95 -16.79
N THR A 224 -5.17 2.07 -17.41
CA THR A 224 -6.45 2.15 -16.71
C THR A 224 -7.07 0.76 -16.63
N VAL A 225 -7.34 0.28 -15.41
CA VAL A 225 -7.93 -1.05 -15.19
C VAL A 225 -9.32 -1.09 -15.81
N GLY A 226 -9.54 -2.03 -16.73
CA GLY A 226 -10.74 -2.06 -17.59
C GLY A 226 -10.45 -1.83 -19.07
N THR A 227 -9.27 -1.30 -19.39
CA THR A 227 -8.81 -1.06 -20.76
C THR A 227 -7.83 -2.14 -21.22
N THR A 228 -7.42 -2.07 -22.49
CA THR A 228 -6.54 -3.06 -23.13
C THR A 228 -5.11 -2.59 -23.35
N GLU A 229 -4.86 -1.28 -23.30
CA GLU A 229 -3.60 -0.67 -23.76
C GLU A 229 -2.98 0.23 -22.71
N TRP A 230 -1.65 0.29 -22.73
CA TRP A 230 -0.87 1.27 -21.99
C TRP A 230 -0.81 2.57 -22.80
N ILE A 231 -1.03 3.71 -22.14
CA ILE A 231 -0.99 5.03 -22.78
C ILE A 231 0.31 5.72 -22.40
N ASN A 232 1.16 5.99 -23.39
CA ASN A 232 2.36 6.79 -23.23
C ASN A 232 2.02 8.26 -22.96
N LYS A 233 2.61 8.83 -21.91
CA LYS A 233 2.42 10.20 -21.42
C LYS A 233 3.66 11.09 -21.61
N GLY A 234 4.65 10.61 -22.34
CA GLY A 234 5.91 11.30 -22.60
C GLY A 234 6.94 11.09 -21.48
N ALA A 235 7.92 11.99 -21.42
CA ALA A 235 9.03 11.88 -20.49
C ALA A 235 8.64 12.22 -19.04
N PRO A 236 9.20 11.53 -18.02
CA PRO A 236 9.02 11.91 -16.64
C PRO A 236 9.70 13.26 -16.38
N PRO A 237 9.21 14.03 -15.40
CA PRO A 237 9.83 15.28 -15.00
C PRO A 237 11.26 15.03 -14.49
N PRO A 238 12.26 15.88 -14.83
CA PRO A 238 13.65 15.70 -14.40
C PRO A 238 13.85 15.53 -12.89
N GLN A 239 12.94 16.10 -12.10
CA GLN A 239 12.94 16.06 -10.64
C GLN A 239 12.76 14.63 -10.09
N LEU A 240 12.18 13.71 -10.85
CA LEU A 240 11.88 12.35 -10.37
C LEU A 240 13.18 11.53 -10.20
N GLY A 241 14.25 11.87 -10.92
CA GLY A 241 15.55 11.19 -10.83
C GLY A 241 15.50 9.71 -11.25
N TYR A 242 16.65 9.04 -11.28
CA TYR A 242 16.78 7.63 -11.72
C TYR A 242 16.70 6.60 -10.57
N GLU A 243 16.87 7.02 -9.32
CA GLU A 243 16.93 6.12 -8.15
C GLU A 243 15.63 6.09 -7.33
N ILE A 244 14.50 6.49 -7.92
CA ILE A 244 13.26 6.61 -7.14
C ILE A 244 12.68 5.22 -6.80
N GLY A 245 12.19 5.09 -5.58
CA GLY A 245 11.38 3.95 -5.16
C GLY A 245 9.92 4.03 -5.63
N PRO A 246 9.07 3.05 -5.27
CA PRO A 246 7.63 3.13 -5.52
C PRO A 246 7.01 4.34 -4.78
N PRO A 247 5.82 4.81 -5.22
CA PRO A 247 5.11 5.87 -4.51
C PRO A 247 4.86 5.49 -3.06
N VAL A 248 4.98 6.47 -2.18
CA VAL A 248 4.93 6.30 -0.73
C VAL A 248 3.59 6.70 -0.13
N ALA A 249 2.78 7.49 -0.87
CA ALA A 249 1.43 7.87 -0.47
C ALA A 249 0.50 8.01 -1.69
N LEU A 250 -0.81 7.91 -1.42
CA LEU A 250 -1.91 8.20 -2.36
C LEU A 250 -2.90 9.11 -1.62
N VAL A 251 -3.05 10.35 -2.06
CA VAL A 251 -3.92 11.37 -1.44
C VAL A 251 -4.75 12.03 -2.53
N GLU A 252 -6.07 12.14 -2.32
CA GLU A 252 -7.01 12.78 -3.28
C GLU A 252 -6.97 12.17 -4.70
N GLY A 253 -6.43 10.96 -4.85
CA GLY A 253 -6.26 10.31 -6.16
C GLY A 253 -4.94 10.65 -6.86
N SER A 254 -4.01 11.35 -6.20
CA SER A 254 -2.66 11.57 -6.70
C SER A 254 -1.66 10.67 -5.95
N LEU A 255 -0.75 10.02 -6.68
CA LEU A 255 0.37 9.27 -6.11
C LEU A 255 1.50 10.23 -5.75
N HIS A 256 2.22 9.99 -4.64
CA HIS A 256 3.30 10.87 -4.19
C HIS A 256 4.62 10.13 -4.02
N TRP A 257 5.70 10.79 -4.44
CA TRP A 257 7.07 10.35 -4.24
C TRP A 257 7.90 11.41 -3.52
N VAL A 258 8.90 10.95 -2.80
CA VAL A 258 10.01 11.79 -2.34
C VAL A 258 11.06 11.81 -3.42
N THR A 259 11.49 13.00 -3.84
CA THR A 259 12.53 13.18 -4.85
C THR A 259 13.82 13.70 -4.24
N LEU A 260 14.94 13.42 -4.92
CA LEU A 260 16.27 13.89 -4.56
C LEU A 260 16.82 14.74 -5.70
N VAL A 261 17.04 16.03 -5.46
CA VAL A 261 17.57 16.98 -6.44
C VAL A 261 18.91 17.55 -5.95
N GLY A 262 19.95 17.41 -6.77
CA GLY A 262 21.28 17.97 -6.50
C GLY A 262 22.38 16.91 -6.39
N MET A 263 22.92 16.50 -7.54
CA MET A 263 24.16 15.72 -7.63
C MET A 263 25.28 16.65 -8.09
N GLY A 264 26.24 16.97 -7.21
CA GLY A 264 27.31 17.92 -7.54
C GLY A 264 28.06 18.55 -6.36
N GLY A 265 28.33 17.81 -5.29
CA GLY A 265 29.13 18.29 -4.15
C GLY A 265 28.45 19.31 -3.23
N VAL A 266 27.15 19.58 -3.44
CA VAL A 266 26.28 20.38 -2.56
C VAL A 266 25.33 19.45 -1.80
N ASP A 267 24.94 19.84 -0.59
CA ASP A 267 23.94 19.11 0.22
C ASP A 267 22.68 18.81 -0.64
N PRO A 268 22.20 17.55 -0.69
CA PRO A 268 21.04 17.17 -1.48
C PRO A 268 19.76 17.91 -1.03
N ILE A 269 18.94 18.36 -1.98
CA ILE A 269 17.64 18.99 -1.72
C ILE A 269 16.55 17.94 -1.98
N PHE A 270 15.66 17.75 -1.00
CA PHE A 270 14.54 16.83 -1.13
C PHE A 270 13.30 17.57 -1.59
N GLY A 271 12.61 17.00 -2.58
CA GLY A 271 11.34 17.48 -3.08
C GLY A 271 10.22 16.46 -2.84
N ILE A 272 9.01 16.88 -3.15
CA ILE A 272 7.85 16.01 -3.24
C ILE A 272 7.25 16.22 -4.63
N ILE A 273 7.02 15.13 -5.34
CA ILE A 273 6.29 15.17 -6.61
C ILE A 273 5.07 14.28 -6.51
N SER A 274 3.97 14.74 -7.10
CA SER A 274 2.76 13.96 -7.26
C SER A 274 2.50 13.62 -8.72
N PHE A 275 1.73 12.55 -8.94
CA PHE A 275 1.12 12.23 -10.22
C PHE A 275 -0.39 12.13 -10.02
N ASP A 276 -1.15 13.03 -10.62
CA ASP A 276 -2.61 13.02 -10.57
C ASP A 276 -3.17 11.94 -11.49
N LEU A 277 -3.93 10.99 -10.94
CA LEU A 277 -4.48 9.88 -11.71
C LEU A 277 -5.72 10.25 -12.54
N ALA A 278 -6.34 11.42 -12.38
CA ALA A 278 -7.40 11.83 -13.32
C ALA A 278 -6.80 12.42 -14.59
N ASP A 279 -5.93 13.39 -14.41
CA ASP A 279 -5.41 14.22 -15.51
C ASP A 279 -4.10 13.65 -16.10
N ASP A 280 -3.52 12.64 -15.45
CA ASP A 280 -2.27 11.97 -15.83
C ASP A 280 -1.08 12.95 -15.91
N VAL A 281 -1.00 13.87 -14.94
CA VAL A 281 0.00 14.95 -14.88
C VAL A 281 0.84 14.89 -13.61
N PHE A 282 2.12 15.26 -13.74
CA PHE A 282 3.00 15.46 -12.60
C PHE A 282 2.91 16.88 -12.07
N GLU A 283 2.93 17.02 -10.76
CA GLU A 283 2.91 18.31 -10.08
C GLU A 283 3.91 18.32 -8.93
N GLU A 284 4.61 19.46 -8.75
CA GLU A 284 5.49 19.64 -7.60
C GLU A 284 4.65 20.01 -6.38
N ILE A 285 4.88 19.30 -5.28
CA ILE A 285 4.18 19.53 -4.02
C ILE A 285 5.08 20.33 -3.09
N PRO A 286 4.57 21.41 -2.47
CA PRO A 286 5.32 22.17 -1.48
C PRO A 286 5.80 21.26 -0.34
N HIS A 287 7.07 21.35 0.01
CA HIS A 287 7.62 20.63 1.17
C HIS A 287 7.23 21.32 2.49
N PRO A 288 7.16 20.57 3.62
CA PRO A 288 6.95 21.16 4.94
C PRO A 288 8.14 22.03 5.37
N PRO A 289 7.97 22.96 6.31
CA PRO A 289 9.02 23.89 6.77
C PRO A 289 10.08 23.25 7.69
N CYS A 290 10.43 21.98 7.45
CA CYS A 290 11.49 21.30 8.17
C CYS A 290 12.87 21.83 7.76
N GLN A 291 13.71 22.18 8.74
CA GLN A 291 14.89 23.03 8.53
C GLN A 291 16.03 22.40 7.74
N ARG A 292 16.12 21.08 7.62
CA ARG A 292 17.11 20.37 6.77
C ARG A 292 16.63 18.95 6.53
N LEU A 293 16.41 18.61 5.26
CA LEU A 293 16.09 17.27 4.82
C LEU A 293 17.43 16.55 4.61
N VAL A 294 17.89 15.80 5.62
CA VAL A 294 19.04 14.90 5.45
C VAL A 294 18.50 13.56 4.95
N SER A 295 19.18 12.95 3.98
CA SER A 295 18.74 11.78 3.20
C SER A 295 18.15 10.63 3.96
N ASP A 296 18.63 10.42 5.18
CA ASP A 296 18.25 9.25 5.93
C ASP A 296 16.97 9.53 6.75
N HIS A 297 16.37 10.72 6.59
CA HIS A 297 15.46 11.28 7.58
C HIS A 297 14.07 11.78 7.16
N TYR A 298 13.57 11.34 6.00
CA TYR A 298 12.29 11.81 5.49
C TYR A 298 11.38 10.67 5.02
N SER A 299 10.16 10.61 5.54
CA SER A 299 9.14 9.61 5.14
C SER A 299 7.80 10.30 4.93
N LEU A 300 7.19 10.11 3.75
CA LEU A 300 5.81 10.50 3.50
C LEU A 300 4.84 9.38 3.88
N SER A 301 3.64 9.78 4.25
CA SER A 301 2.54 8.88 4.60
C SER A 301 1.19 9.61 4.46
N VAL A 302 0.11 8.92 4.80
CA VAL A 302 -1.24 9.49 4.85
C VAL A 302 -1.74 9.49 6.29
N LEU A 303 -2.16 10.66 6.77
CA LEU A 303 -2.75 10.83 8.11
C LEU A 303 -4.08 11.57 7.98
N ASP A 304 -5.17 10.95 8.44
CA ASP A 304 -6.53 11.49 8.34
C ASP A 304 -6.91 11.96 6.92
N GLY A 305 -6.50 11.17 5.91
CA GLY A 305 -6.72 11.49 4.50
C GLY A 305 -5.84 12.62 3.93
N CYS A 306 -4.99 13.23 4.75
CA CYS A 306 -4.09 14.29 4.35
C CYS A 306 -2.68 13.75 4.08
N LEU A 307 -1.93 14.41 3.19
CA LEU A 307 -0.51 14.13 3.00
C LEU A 307 0.25 14.50 4.28
N SER A 308 1.06 13.56 4.76
CA SER A 308 1.83 13.68 5.98
C SER A 308 3.30 13.40 5.72
N ALA A 309 4.17 14.09 6.45
CA ALA A 309 5.60 13.94 6.38
C ALA A 309 6.19 13.79 7.77
N VAL A 310 7.03 12.78 7.96
CA VAL A 310 7.85 12.60 9.16
C VAL A 310 9.26 13.10 8.85
N GLY A 311 9.71 14.10 9.62
CA GLY A 311 11.05 14.66 9.50
C GLY A 311 11.80 14.63 10.82
N SER A 312 13.11 14.43 10.76
CA SER A 312 13.99 14.60 11.92
C SER A 312 14.44 16.05 12.06
N VAL A 313 14.40 16.57 13.29
CA VAL A 313 14.99 17.86 13.63
C VAL A 313 16.42 17.65 14.15
N GLN A 314 17.31 18.63 13.97
CA GLN A 314 18.69 18.58 14.49
C GLN A 314 18.77 18.31 16.01
N THR A 315 17.69 18.55 16.76
CA THR A 315 17.55 18.26 18.19
C THR A 315 17.37 16.78 18.51
N GLY A 316 17.16 15.93 17.49
CA GLY A 316 16.96 14.48 17.61
C GLY A 316 15.50 14.06 17.71
N HIS A 317 14.54 14.97 17.87
CA HIS A 317 13.12 14.64 17.87
C HIS A 317 12.58 14.47 16.44
N PHE A 318 11.47 13.73 16.34
CA PHE A 318 10.75 13.51 15.09
C PHE A 318 9.45 14.30 15.08
N ASP A 319 9.27 15.13 14.05
CA ASP A 319 8.06 15.91 13.83
C ASP A 319 7.20 15.26 12.75
N ILE A 320 5.89 15.18 13.00
CA ILE A 320 4.89 14.82 11.99
C ILE A 320 4.19 16.09 11.52
N TRP A 321 4.36 16.40 10.24
CA TRP A 321 3.73 17.51 9.55
C TRP A 321 2.57 17.01 8.70
N VAL A 322 1.45 17.73 8.71
CA VAL A 322 0.27 17.40 7.91
C VAL A 322 -0.14 18.58 7.06
N MET A 323 -0.31 18.36 5.76
CA MET A 323 -0.82 19.35 4.82
C MET A 323 -2.34 19.41 4.92
N LYS A 324 -2.87 20.44 5.60
CA LYS A 324 -4.33 20.56 5.86
C LYS A 324 -5.13 20.99 4.63
N GLN A 325 -4.49 21.62 3.66
CA GLN A 325 -5.08 21.98 2.38
C GLN A 325 -4.14 21.54 1.28
N TYR A 326 -4.60 20.60 0.45
CA TYR A 326 -3.78 20.02 -0.61
C TYR A 326 -3.26 21.11 -1.55
N HIS A 327 -1.99 21.01 -1.96
CA HIS A 327 -1.23 22.02 -2.73
C HIS A 327 -0.96 23.38 -2.05
N VAL A 328 -1.40 23.62 -0.81
CA VAL A 328 -1.17 24.90 -0.14
C VAL A 328 0.02 24.79 0.81
N LYS A 329 1.12 25.47 0.47
CA LYS A 329 2.39 25.45 1.25
C LYS A 329 2.19 25.87 2.70
N GLU A 330 1.43 26.92 2.94
CA GLU A 330 1.17 27.48 4.27
C GLU A 330 0.27 26.58 5.13
N SER A 331 -0.32 25.54 4.53
CA SER A 331 -1.22 24.61 5.23
C SER A 331 -0.49 23.45 5.93
N TRP A 332 0.83 23.35 5.76
CA TRP A 332 1.64 22.40 6.53
C TRP A 332 1.64 22.81 8.01
N VAL A 333 1.02 21.97 8.84
CA VAL A 333 0.96 22.16 10.29
C VAL A 333 1.72 21.03 10.96
N LYS A 334 2.62 21.38 11.89
CA LYS A 334 3.22 20.40 12.78
C LYS A 334 2.14 19.90 13.73
N GLN A 335 1.77 18.62 13.60
CA GLN A 335 0.69 18.04 14.39
C GLN A 335 1.23 17.28 15.61
N PHE A 336 2.38 16.61 15.48
CA PHE A 336 2.98 15.81 16.54
C PHE A 336 4.50 15.96 16.57
N SER A 337 5.09 15.71 17.75
CA SER A 337 6.53 15.64 17.98
C SER A 337 6.79 14.50 18.96
N PHE A 338 7.76 13.63 18.67
CA PHE A 338 8.10 12.51 19.54
C PHE A 338 9.59 12.21 19.57
N ASP A 339 10.04 11.60 20.67
CA ASP A 339 11.45 11.28 20.89
C ASP A 339 11.85 10.02 20.12
N PRO A 340 13.14 9.86 19.77
CA PRO A 340 13.64 8.61 19.21
C PRO A 340 13.37 7.43 20.14
N TYR A 341 12.76 6.41 19.58
CA TYR A 341 12.53 5.14 20.25
C TYR A 341 13.35 4.04 19.59
N LEU A 342 14.01 3.22 20.42
CA LEU A 342 14.71 2.02 19.98
C LEU A 342 13.92 0.78 20.44
N PRO A 343 13.29 0.03 19.53
CA PRO A 343 12.60 -1.21 19.87
C PRO A 343 13.51 -2.24 20.55
N ARG A 344 12.94 -3.07 21.43
CA ARG A 344 13.71 -4.16 22.08
C ARG A 344 14.19 -5.17 21.04
N GLY A 345 15.46 -5.56 21.10
CA GLY A 345 16.06 -6.51 20.16
C GLY A 345 16.73 -5.85 18.94
N TRP A 346 16.83 -4.52 18.91
CA TRP A 346 17.60 -3.81 17.88
C TRP A 346 19.06 -4.26 17.89
N PRO A 347 19.65 -4.65 16.73
CA PRO A 347 21.05 -4.99 16.67
C PRO A 347 21.91 -3.75 16.97
N VAL A 348 22.62 -3.77 18.11
CA VAL A 348 23.42 -2.64 18.61
C VAL A 348 24.70 -2.41 17.78
N ASN A 349 25.12 -3.39 16.97
CA ASN A 349 26.41 -3.40 16.24
C ASN A 349 26.26 -3.45 14.72
N THR A 350 25.58 -2.48 14.10
CA THR A 350 25.73 -2.26 12.65
C THR A 350 26.35 -0.88 12.44
N SER A 351 27.60 -0.89 11.95
CA SER A 351 28.36 0.31 11.57
C SER A 351 27.91 0.88 10.22
N SER A 352 26.68 0.59 9.80
CA SER A 352 26.08 1.07 8.56
C SER A 352 24.95 2.04 8.87
N SER A 353 24.71 2.94 7.93
CA SER A 353 23.76 4.05 7.87
C SER A 353 22.27 3.63 7.99
N VAL A 354 21.93 2.79 8.97
CA VAL A 354 20.56 2.35 9.21
C VAL A 354 19.78 3.53 9.80
N SER A 355 18.84 4.06 9.03
CA SER A 355 17.94 5.13 9.48
C SER A 355 17.27 4.75 10.79
N ARG A 356 17.44 5.61 11.80
CA ARG A 356 16.76 5.48 13.10
C ARG A 356 15.29 5.88 13.03
N LEU A 357 14.82 6.38 11.89
CA LEU A 357 13.46 6.85 11.78
C LEU A 357 12.48 5.70 11.61
N PRO A 358 11.36 5.76 12.34
CA PRO A 358 10.23 4.95 11.98
C PRO A 358 9.65 5.40 10.64
N LYS A 359 9.25 4.43 9.83
CA LYS A 359 8.23 4.63 8.81
C LYS A 359 6.88 4.74 9.50
N PHE A 360 6.16 5.83 9.28
CA PHE A 360 4.77 5.95 9.72
C PHE A 360 3.88 5.09 8.82
N ILE A 361 3.10 4.19 9.42
CA ILE A 361 2.22 3.26 8.69
C ILE A 361 0.81 3.83 8.60
N CYS A 362 0.20 4.12 9.76
CA CYS A 362 -1.14 4.72 9.86
C CYS A 362 -1.42 5.19 11.29
N ALA A 363 -2.45 6.02 11.44
CA ALA A 363 -3.10 6.27 12.73
C ALA A 363 -4.25 5.29 12.95
N LEU A 364 -4.43 4.89 14.20
CA LEU A 364 -5.52 4.06 14.68
C LEU A 364 -6.61 4.96 15.30
N LYS A 365 -7.85 4.46 15.34
CA LYS A 365 -9.01 5.11 15.96
C LYS A 365 -8.83 5.51 17.41
N ASN A 366 -8.04 4.75 18.16
CA ASN A 366 -7.74 5.07 19.55
C ASN A 366 -6.76 6.26 19.68
N GLY A 367 -6.28 6.81 18.56
CA GLY A 367 -5.31 7.90 18.51
C GLY A 367 -3.85 7.43 18.50
N GLU A 368 -3.59 6.13 18.64
CA GLU A 368 -2.23 5.60 18.56
C GLU A 368 -1.73 5.54 17.12
N PHE A 369 -0.41 5.64 16.94
CA PHE A 369 0.25 5.53 15.65
C PHE A 369 0.96 4.19 15.51
N LEU A 370 0.81 3.57 14.34
CA LEU A 370 1.61 2.41 13.98
C LEU A 370 2.87 2.85 13.23
N LEU A 371 4.00 2.46 13.78
CA LEU A 371 5.33 2.81 13.32
C LEU A 371 6.11 1.53 13.00
N GLN A 372 6.86 1.54 11.90
CA GLN A 372 7.74 0.45 11.52
C GLN A 372 9.20 0.89 11.60
N TYR A 373 10.03 0.11 12.29
CA TYR A 373 11.46 0.36 12.42
C TYR A 373 12.28 -0.76 11.77
N ASN A 374 13.31 -0.36 11.00
CA ASN A 374 14.29 -1.24 10.32
C ASN A 374 13.68 -2.51 9.71
N ASN A 375 12.53 -2.35 9.06
CA ASN A 375 11.80 -3.42 8.39
C ASN A 375 11.71 -4.72 9.21
N SER A 376 11.52 -4.63 10.53
CA SER A 376 11.55 -5.82 11.41
C SER A 376 10.74 -5.65 12.69
N SER A 377 10.50 -4.42 13.13
CA SER A 377 9.73 -4.14 14.34
C SER A 377 8.52 -3.27 14.01
N LEU A 378 7.35 -3.69 14.48
CA LEU A 378 6.14 -2.88 14.49
C LEU A 378 5.91 -2.35 15.92
N VAL A 379 5.62 -1.06 16.04
CA VAL A 379 5.48 -0.36 17.32
C VAL A 379 4.19 0.44 17.28
N SER A 380 3.39 0.35 18.34
CA SER A 380 2.32 1.31 18.61
C SER A 380 2.89 2.46 19.45
N TYR A 381 2.55 3.69 19.09
CA TYR A 381 2.92 4.90 19.81
C TYR A 381 1.67 5.67 20.21
N ASP A 382 1.49 5.90 21.51
CA ASP A 382 0.46 6.78 22.04
C ASP A 382 1.02 8.21 22.13
N PRO A 383 0.53 9.16 21.30
CA PRO A 383 1.00 10.54 21.33
C PRO A 383 0.50 11.33 22.54
N VAL A 384 -0.57 10.88 23.23
CA VAL A 384 -1.13 11.54 24.40
C VAL A 384 -0.34 11.16 25.66
N GLU A 385 -0.09 9.87 25.85
CA GLU A 385 0.71 9.37 26.98
C GLU A 385 2.22 9.42 26.72
N ASN A 386 2.64 9.70 25.48
CA ASN A 386 4.02 9.59 25.00
C ASN A 386 4.64 8.22 25.29
N ARG A 387 3.92 7.14 24.97
CA ARG A 387 4.37 5.77 25.25
C ARG A 387 4.50 4.93 23.99
N PHE A 388 5.62 4.21 23.91
CA PHE A 388 5.87 3.24 22.85
C PHE A 388 5.64 1.83 23.36
N LYS A 389 4.99 1.01 22.52
CA LYS A 389 4.75 -0.40 22.76
C LYS A 389 5.18 -1.21 21.53
N THR A 390 6.27 -1.96 21.65
CA THR A 390 6.66 -2.93 20.62
C THR A 390 5.61 -4.03 20.53
N LEU A 391 5.09 -4.27 19.33
CA LEU A 391 4.06 -5.25 19.06
C LEU A 391 4.70 -6.60 18.77
N GLN A 392 4.23 -7.64 19.47
CA GLN A 392 4.71 -9.00 19.28
C GLN A 392 3.87 -9.69 18.20
N ILE A 393 4.52 -10.00 17.08
CA ILE A 393 3.88 -10.65 15.93
C ILE A 393 4.46 -12.05 15.77
N SER A 394 3.61 -13.06 15.90
CA SER A 394 4.02 -14.46 15.78
C SER A 394 3.76 -14.97 14.36
N GLY A 395 4.71 -15.73 13.80
CA GLY A 395 4.57 -16.37 12.49
C GLY A 395 5.22 -15.63 11.31
N LEU A 396 6.01 -14.59 11.57
CA LEU A 396 6.80 -13.87 10.57
C LEU A 396 8.28 -14.26 10.61
N ARG A 397 8.98 -14.03 9.50
CA ARG A 397 10.46 -14.04 9.43
C ARG A 397 11.02 -12.71 9.96
N ASN A 398 12.34 -12.64 10.16
CA ASN A 398 13.02 -11.53 10.84
C ASN A 398 12.91 -10.16 10.15
N GLN A 399 12.66 -10.10 8.83
CA GLN A 399 12.49 -8.83 8.10
C GLN A 399 11.17 -8.82 7.32
N PHE A 400 10.39 -7.75 7.47
CA PHE A 400 9.12 -7.48 6.80
C PHE A 400 8.87 -5.97 6.66
N GLN A 401 8.09 -5.59 5.66
CA GLN A 401 7.48 -4.29 5.50
C GLN A 401 5.99 -4.36 5.82
N ALA A 402 5.43 -3.24 6.27
CA ALA A 402 4.00 -3.11 6.56
C ALA A 402 3.37 -2.04 5.68
N LEU A 403 2.11 -2.29 5.28
CA LEU A 403 1.30 -1.34 4.53
C LEU A 403 -0.15 -1.40 5.05
N PRO A 404 -0.83 -0.25 5.28
CA PRO A 404 -2.25 -0.26 5.61
C PRO A 404 -3.07 -0.86 4.46
N PHE A 405 -4.07 -1.65 4.82
CA PHE A 405 -4.93 -2.36 3.89
C PHE A 405 -6.37 -2.30 4.39
N LEU A 406 -7.25 -1.76 3.56
CA LEU A 406 -8.69 -1.74 3.80
C LEU A 406 -9.33 -2.87 2.99
N PRO A 407 -9.86 -3.92 3.64
CA PRO A 407 -10.57 -4.98 2.92
C PRO A 407 -11.73 -4.42 2.09
N SER A 408 -11.97 -5.03 0.93
CA SER A 408 -13.05 -4.60 0.05
C SER A 408 -13.67 -5.76 -0.72
N LEU A 409 -14.86 -5.51 -1.24
CA LEU A 409 -15.58 -6.41 -2.14
C LEU A 409 -15.26 -6.17 -3.63
N PHE A 410 -14.31 -5.29 -3.96
CA PHE A 410 -13.94 -5.06 -5.36
C PHE A 410 -13.43 -6.35 -5.99
N SER A 411 -14.06 -6.80 -7.08
CA SER A 411 -13.56 -7.94 -7.85
C SER A 411 -12.51 -7.45 -8.83
N ALA A 412 -11.28 -7.98 -8.71
CA ALA A 412 -10.20 -7.65 -9.64
C ALA A 412 -10.61 -7.93 -11.10
N LYS A 413 -11.35 -9.02 -11.34
CA LYS A 413 -11.84 -9.39 -12.68
C LYS A 413 -12.98 -8.48 -13.16
N ALA A 414 -13.93 -8.14 -12.30
CA ALA A 414 -15.04 -7.28 -12.69
C ALA A 414 -14.55 -5.86 -13.04
N THR A 415 -13.56 -5.34 -12.31
CA THR A 415 -12.93 -4.05 -12.61
C THR A 415 -12.29 -4.03 -14.01
N MET A 416 -11.77 -5.17 -14.49
CA MET A 416 -11.24 -5.33 -15.85
C MET A 416 -12.29 -5.46 -16.95
N ASN A 417 -13.52 -5.84 -16.62
CA ASN A 417 -14.59 -6.11 -17.59
C ASN A 417 -15.61 -4.96 -17.69
N LEU A 418 -15.29 -3.77 -17.18
CA LEU A 418 -16.11 -2.57 -17.37
C LEU A 418 -15.94 -2.06 -18.82
N GLN A 419 -16.46 -2.82 -19.79
CA GLN A 419 -16.84 -2.29 -21.08
C GLN A 419 -18.29 -1.79 -20.93
N PHE A 420 -18.49 -0.47 -21.00
CA PHE A 420 -19.83 0.12 -21.09
C PHE A 420 -20.40 0.00 -22.50
#